data_AF-A0AA52FEP5-F1
#
_entry.id   AF-A0AA52FEP5-F1
#
_cell.length_a   1.000
_cell.length_b   1.000
_cell.length_c   1.000
_cell.angle_alpha   90.00
_cell.angle_beta   90.00
_cell.angle_gamma   90.00
#
_symmetry.space_group_name_H-M   'P 1'
#
loop_
_entity.id
_entity.type
_entity.pdbx_description
1 polymer ?
#
loop_
_entity_poly.entity_id
_entity_poly.type
_entity_poly.pdbx_seq_one_letter_code
_entity_poly.pdbx_strand_id
1 'polypeptide(L)'
;MRITRKTLLALALPSPATEPDRPGIPDHPAYQQILTALADAGRPMRARDLCQALDLPILPKNTEGIRSKLKRLVSRGILIEPKPGLFARPDA
;
A
#
# COMPACT_ATOMS: atom_id res chain seq x y z
N MET A 1 -44.60 30.01 -9.25
CA MET A 1 -43.88 29.43 -8.09
C MET A 1 -42.48 29.06 -8.54
N ARG A 2 -41.44 29.54 -7.84
CA ARG A 2 -40.02 29.39 -8.23
C ARG A 2 -39.40 28.25 -7.42
N ILE A 3 -38.92 27.20 -8.07
CA ILE A 3 -38.11 26.17 -7.42
C ILE A 3 -36.81 26.05 -8.21
N THR A 4 -35.80 26.81 -7.77
CA THR A 4 -34.42 26.65 -8.19
C THR A 4 -33.77 25.67 -7.21
N ARG A 5 -33.40 24.47 -7.69
CA ARG A 5 -32.38 23.67 -7.02
C ARG A 5 -31.29 23.32 -8.04
N LYS A 6 -30.13 23.94 -7.80
CA LYS A 6 -28.89 23.82 -8.54
C LYS A 6 -27.99 22.93 -7.67
N THR A 7 -27.97 21.63 -7.96
CA THR A 7 -27.03 20.71 -7.31
C THR A 7 -26.36 19.90 -8.41
N LEU A 8 -25.37 20.52 -9.04
CA LEU A 8 -24.45 19.84 -9.93
C LEU A 8 -23.43 19.14 -9.03
N LEU A 9 -23.74 17.92 -8.57
CA LEU A 9 -22.74 17.04 -7.99
C LEU A 9 -21.97 16.45 -9.18
N ALA A 10 -20.87 17.11 -9.53
CA ALA A 10 -19.92 16.58 -10.50
C ALA A 10 -19.36 15.27 -9.93
N LEU A 11 -19.90 14.16 -10.41
CA LEU A 11 -19.29 12.85 -10.26
C LEU A 11 -17.97 12.93 -11.02
N ALA A 12 -16.87 13.15 -10.29
CA ALA A 12 -15.53 13.06 -10.85
C ALA A 12 -15.38 11.63 -11.40
N LEU A 13 -15.52 11.50 -12.72
CA LEU A 13 -15.09 10.32 -13.44
C LEU A 13 -13.61 10.12 -13.08
N PRO A 14 -13.18 8.95 -12.59
CA PRO A 14 -11.76 8.66 -12.57
C PRO A 14 -11.31 8.70 -14.03
N SER A 15 -10.47 9.70 -14.33
CA SER A 15 -9.70 9.76 -15.58
C SER A 15 -9.13 8.36 -15.85
N PRO A 16 -9.19 7.82 -17.08
CA PRO A 16 -8.34 6.70 -17.44
C PRO A 16 -6.92 7.23 -17.45
N ALA A 17 -6.32 7.34 -16.26
CA ALA A 17 -4.90 7.54 -16.11
C ALA A 17 -4.28 6.33 -16.80
N THR A 18 -3.71 6.58 -17.98
CA THR A 18 -2.61 5.79 -18.52
C THR A 18 -1.52 5.81 -17.46
N GLU A 19 -1.64 4.93 -16.47
CA GLU A 19 -0.65 4.73 -15.43
C GLU A 19 0.56 4.09 -16.13
N PRO A 20 1.74 4.74 -16.10
CA PRO A 20 2.94 4.15 -16.68
C PRO A 20 3.24 2.88 -15.89
N ASP A 21 3.35 1.75 -16.62
CA ASP A 21 3.90 0.46 -16.22
C ASP A 21 4.28 0.37 -14.73
N ARG A 22 3.28 0.29 -13.84
CA ARG A 22 3.56 0.04 -12.42
C ARG A 22 4.09 -1.38 -12.38
N PRO A 23 5.33 -1.63 -11.90
CA PRO A 23 5.89 -2.97 -11.83
C PRO A 23 4.88 -3.87 -11.11
N GLY A 24 4.33 -4.85 -11.84
CA GLY A 24 3.08 -5.54 -11.53
C GLY A 24 2.95 -5.95 -10.07
N ILE A 25 2.28 -5.10 -9.28
CA ILE A 25 1.90 -5.42 -7.92
C ILE A 25 0.93 -6.60 -8.02
N PRO A 26 1.16 -7.71 -7.31
CA PRO A 26 0.24 -8.84 -7.40
C PRO A 26 -1.18 -8.45 -6.98
N ASP A 27 -2.20 -9.02 -7.62
CA ASP A 27 -3.63 -8.66 -7.47
C ASP A 27 -4.25 -8.90 -6.08
N HIS A 28 -3.45 -9.22 -5.06
CA HIS A 28 -3.95 -9.46 -3.72
C HIS A 28 -4.01 -8.14 -2.92
N PRO A 29 -5.15 -7.78 -2.30
CA PRO A 29 -5.37 -6.47 -1.67
C PRO A 29 -4.36 -6.18 -0.54
N ALA A 30 -3.89 -7.20 0.17
CA ALA A 30 -2.84 -7.04 1.18
C ALA A 30 -1.54 -6.38 0.65
N TYR A 31 -1.17 -6.54 -0.63
CA TYR A 31 0.02 -5.87 -1.16
C TYR A 31 -0.22 -4.37 -1.29
N GLN A 32 -1.39 -3.96 -1.76
CA GLN A 32 -1.77 -2.55 -1.83
C GLN A 32 -1.81 -1.92 -0.44
N GLN A 33 -2.41 -2.60 0.54
CA GLN A 33 -2.46 -2.12 1.93
C GLN A 33 -1.07 -1.94 2.54
N ILE A 34 -0.15 -2.88 2.30
CA ILE A 34 1.26 -2.77 2.76
C ILE A 34 1.95 -1.56 2.14
N LEU A 35 1.76 -1.33 0.83
CA LEU A 35 2.36 -0.22 0.11
C LEU A 35 1.79 1.13 0.57
N THR A 36 0.48 1.20 0.82
CA THR A 36 -0.18 2.36 1.40
C THR A 36 0.36 2.63 2.80
N ALA A 37 0.44 1.64 3.69
CA ALA A 37 0.97 1.81 5.03
C ALA A 37 2.43 2.30 5.05
N LEU A 38 3.27 1.80 4.14
CA LEU A 38 4.65 2.30 3.98
C LEU A 38 4.70 3.73 3.45
N ALA A 39 3.82 4.08 2.51
CA ALA A 39 3.72 5.43 1.96
C ALA A 39 3.25 6.43 3.02
N ASP A 40 2.21 6.08 3.78
CA ASP A 40 1.65 6.91 4.85
C ASP A 40 2.66 7.12 5.98
N ALA A 41 3.45 6.10 6.31
CA ALA A 41 4.49 6.20 7.33
C ALA A 41 5.70 7.04 6.88
N GLY A 42 5.93 7.14 5.56
CA GLY A 42 7.06 7.89 4.98
C GLY A 42 8.44 7.44 5.48
N ARG A 43 8.56 6.19 5.96
CA ARG A 43 9.79 5.67 6.56
C ARG A 43 9.92 4.15 6.40
N PRO A 44 11.14 3.59 6.46
CA PRO A 44 11.33 2.15 6.51
C PRO A 44 10.62 1.51 7.72
N MET A 45 9.94 0.38 7.52
CA MET A 45 9.18 -0.32 8.56
C MET A 45 9.55 -1.80 8.65
N ARG A 46 9.45 -2.38 9.85
CA ARG A 46 9.56 -3.83 10.06
C ARG A 46 8.21 -4.50 9.84
N ALA A 47 8.23 -5.81 9.60
CA ALA A 47 7.00 -6.60 9.47
C ALA A 47 6.05 -6.45 10.67
N ARG A 48 6.58 -6.34 11.89
CA ARG A 48 5.82 -6.09 13.11
C ARG A 48 5.12 -4.72 13.09
N ASP A 49 5.79 -3.69 12.60
CA ASP A 49 5.24 -2.33 12.52
C ASP A 49 4.11 -2.29 11.48
N LEU A 50 4.26 -3.04 10.39
CA LEU A 50 3.21 -3.21 9.39
C LEU A 50 2.02 -4.01 9.93
N CYS A 51 2.22 -5.01 10.78
CA CYS A 51 1.09 -5.65 11.46
C CYS A 51 0.28 -4.63 12.28
N GLN A 52 0.95 -3.71 12.98
CA GLN A 52 0.27 -2.66 13.75
C GLN A 52 -0.45 -1.66 12.84
N ALA A 53 0.21 -1.19 11.77
CA ALA A 53 -0.38 -0.25 10.83
C ALA A 53 -1.57 -0.82 10.03
N LEU A 54 -1.66 -2.15 9.92
CA LEU A 54 -2.74 -2.86 9.25
C LEU A 54 -3.80 -3.39 10.24
N ASP A 55 -3.74 -2.99 11.51
CA ASP A 55 -4.61 -3.48 12.59
C ASP A 55 -4.68 -5.01 12.71
N LEU A 56 -3.57 -5.68 12.37
CA LEU A 56 -3.42 -7.12 12.49
C LEU A 56 -2.85 -7.46 13.86
N PRO A 57 -3.36 -8.52 14.52
CA PRO A 57 -2.80 -8.94 15.80
C PRO A 57 -1.34 -9.38 15.58
N ILE A 58 -0.44 -8.90 16.46
CA ILE A 58 1.00 -9.17 16.42
C ILE A 58 1.26 -10.61 16.91
N LEU A 59 0.89 -11.56 16.07
CA LEU A 59 1.12 -12.98 16.28
C LEU A 59 2.26 -13.45 15.34
N PRO A 60 3.02 -14.49 15.72
CA PRO A 60 4.08 -15.04 14.86
C PRO A 60 3.56 -15.38 13.45
N LYS A 61 2.38 -15.99 13.35
CA LYS A 61 1.73 -16.34 12.07
C LYS A 61 1.50 -15.12 11.16
N ASN A 62 1.12 -13.98 11.73
CA ASN A 62 0.79 -12.77 10.98
C ASN A 62 2.07 -12.04 10.57
N THR A 63 3.01 -11.92 11.51
CA THR A 63 4.33 -11.31 11.26
C THR A 63 5.05 -12.03 10.14
N GLU A 64 5.07 -13.37 10.15
CA GLU A 64 5.77 -14.12 9.09
C GLU A 64 4.98 -14.11 7.78
N GLY A 65 3.65 -14.06 7.85
CA GLY A 65 2.79 -13.87 6.68
C GLY A 65 3.00 -12.51 6.01
N ILE A 66 3.25 -11.45 6.77
CA ILE A 66 3.60 -10.11 6.27
C ILE A 66 5.04 -10.08 5.76
N ARG A 67 6.00 -10.66 6.51
CA ARG A 67 7.40 -10.79 6.10
C ARG A 67 7.54 -11.50 4.75
N SER A 68 6.80 -12.58 4.55
CA SER A 68 6.79 -13.33 3.29
C SER A 68 6.27 -12.48 2.12
N LYS A 69 5.24 -11.67 2.34
CA LYS A 69 4.73 -10.73 1.33
C LYS A 69 5.73 -9.62 1.02
N LEU A 70 6.37 -9.06 2.04
CA LEU A 70 7.39 -8.04 1.89
C LEU A 70 8.59 -8.56 1.11
N LYS A 71 9.11 -9.74 1.45
CA LYS A 71 10.18 -10.40 0.69
C LYS A 71 9.80 -10.62 -0.77
N ARG A 72 8.55 -10.99 -1.06
CA ARG A 72 8.06 -11.12 -2.45
C ARG A 72 8.04 -9.78 -3.20
N LEU A 73 7.67 -8.68 -2.53
CA LEU A 73 7.73 -7.34 -3.12
C LEU A 73 9.18 -6.90 -3.36
N VAL A 74 10.10 -7.24 -2.44
CA VAL A 74 11.53 -6.99 -2.60
C VAL A 74 12.11 -7.77 -3.78
N SER A 75 11.79 -9.06 -3.91
CA SER A 75 12.23 -9.89 -5.05
C SER A 75 11.70 -9.37 -6.40
N ARG A 76 10.63 -8.58 -6.40
CA ARG A 76 10.07 -7.93 -7.60
C ARG A 76 10.64 -6.53 -7.87
N GLY A 77 11.52 -6.03 -7.00
CA GLY A 77 12.06 -4.67 -7.10
C GLY A 77 11.06 -3.56 -6.75
N ILE A 78 9.91 -3.91 -6.16
CA ILE A 78 8.88 -2.94 -5.75
C ILE A 78 9.25 -2.28 -4.42
N LEU A 79 9.87 -3.05 -3.52
CA LEU A 79 10.39 -2.57 -2.24
C LEU A 79 11.89 -2.86 -2.17
N ILE A 80 12.58 -2.15 -1.28
CA ILE A 80 13.97 -2.43 -0.92
C ILE A 80 14.05 -2.90 0.53
N GLU A 81 15.09 -3.68 0.83
CA GLU A 81 15.42 -4.11 2.19
C GLU A 81 16.79 -3.54 2.58
N PRO A 82 16.86 -2.27 3.01
CA PRO A 82 18.14 -1.62 3.35
C PRO A 82 18.87 -2.31 4.51
N LYS A 83 18.13 -2.97 5.41
CA LYS A 83 18.67 -3.76 6.51
C LYS A 83 17.84 -5.03 6.67
N PRO A 84 18.42 -6.16 7.13
CA PRO A 84 17.67 -7.37 7.37
C PRO A 84 16.40 -7.13 8.20
N GLY A 85 15.23 -7.43 7.62
CA GLY A 85 13.93 -7.25 8.26
C GLY A 85 13.40 -5.81 8.32
N LEU A 86 14.05 -4.86 7.65
CA LEU A 86 13.60 -3.48 7.48
C LEU A 86 13.28 -3.24 6.02
N PHE A 87 12.05 -2.85 5.71
CA PHE A 87 11.55 -2.69 4.35
C PHE A 87 11.21 -1.22 4.08
N ALA A 88 11.57 -0.73 2.91
CA ALA A 88 11.32 0.65 2.50
C ALA A 88 10.87 0.71 1.04
N ARG A 89 10.24 1.81 0.65
CA ARG A 89 10.07 2.12 -0.77
C ARG A 89 11.43 2.49 -1.37
N PRO A 90 11.70 2.17 -2.65
CA PRO A 90 12.95 2.54 -3.31
C PRO A 90 13.19 4.07 -3.35
N ASP A 91 12.11 4.83 -3.31
CA ASP A 91 12.00 6.28 -3.37
C ASP A 91 11.84 6.98 -2.01
N ALA A 92 11.91 6.25 -0.89
CA ALA A 92 11.76 6.78 0.47
C ALA A 92 13.08 7.06 1.21
#